data_AF-A0A8T7B3A9-F1
#
_entry.id   AF-A0A8T7B3A9-F1
#
_cell.length_a   1.000
_cell.length_b   1.000
_cell.length_c   1.000
_cell.angle_alpha   90.00
_cell.angle_beta   90.00
_cell.angle_gamma   90.00
#
_symmetry.space_group_name_H-M   'P 1'
#
loop_
_entity.id
_entity.type
_entity.pdbx_description
1 polymer ?
#
loop_
_entity_poly.entity_id
_entity_poly.type
_entity_poly.pdbx_seq_one_letter_code
_entity_poly.pdbx_strand_id
1 'polypeptide(L)'
;MSEPLSNRRIAVPTFKEAILAAIEKLLYPLAEIIVRSGVMVRDVNVILERACVEVAKKKLEKENRQTLTRVALITGIDRKKVRRYSRELESPDRYELERQTDVITMVLSKWHTEKPYLDDDGLPRPLTRFGPGPCIRDLVETYGKDLSTRVIVSEMLHAKCLYEEDGVFIPKTRGYFPAKASAEVVNIFGVAVRDLIETMNYNLLLKRTRKDGRFQKSAIVEVPESQLTDCREEIERRMDECLNDIDNYLTIKRASLAEGEATVRLGAGCYEIQSEGGVHETK
;
A
#
# COMPACT_ATOMS: atom_id res chain seq x y z
N MET A 1 -51.15 9.56 -35.55
CA MET A 1 -51.19 9.55 -34.07
C MET A 1 -49.78 9.31 -33.60
N SER A 2 -49.07 10.37 -33.22
CA SER A 2 -47.68 10.31 -32.77
C SER A 2 -47.67 10.32 -31.25
N GLU A 3 -47.13 9.27 -30.63
CA GLU A 3 -46.82 9.26 -29.20
C GLU A 3 -45.74 10.31 -28.90
N PRO A 4 -45.86 11.07 -27.79
CA PRO A 4 -44.81 11.99 -27.40
C PRO A 4 -43.66 11.21 -26.76
N LEU A 5 -42.46 11.38 -27.31
CA LEU A 5 -41.20 10.93 -26.71
C LEU A 5 -41.10 11.44 -25.27
N SER A 6 -41.30 10.52 -24.33
CA SER A 6 -41.10 10.73 -22.90
C SER A 6 -39.70 11.29 -22.67
N ASN A 7 -39.65 12.56 -22.29
CA ASN A 7 -38.47 13.31 -21.90
C ASN A 7 -37.84 12.66 -20.65
N ARG A 8 -36.98 11.65 -20.85
CA ARG A 8 -36.15 11.06 -19.79
C ARG A 8 -35.16 12.13 -19.33
N ARG A 9 -35.54 12.93 -18.33
CA ARG A 9 -34.60 13.74 -17.56
C ARG A 9 -33.54 12.82 -16.99
N ILE A 10 -32.31 12.93 -17.47
CA ILE A 10 -31.15 12.31 -16.83
C ILE A 10 -31.02 12.98 -15.47
N ALA A 11 -31.36 12.25 -14.40
CA ALA A 11 -31.21 12.77 -13.05
C ALA A 11 -29.72 13.01 -12.78
N VAL A 12 -29.36 14.24 -12.43
CA VAL A 12 -27.99 14.56 -12.01
C VAL A 12 -27.76 13.86 -10.66
N PRO A 13 -26.75 12.98 -10.55
CA PRO A 13 -26.51 12.26 -9.30
C PRO A 13 -26.19 13.23 -8.17
N THR A 14 -26.71 12.94 -6.98
CA THR A 14 -26.32 13.65 -5.75
C THR A 14 -24.83 13.47 -5.49
N PHE A 15 -24.22 14.38 -4.73
CA PHE A 15 -22.81 14.24 -4.32
C PHE A 15 -22.54 12.89 -3.64
N LYS A 16 -23.48 12.41 -2.82
CA LYS A 16 -23.38 11.10 -2.17
C LYS A 16 -23.35 9.96 -3.19
N GLU A 17 -24.24 9.97 -4.17
CA GLU A 17 -24.28 8.95 -5.23
C GLU A 17 -23.02 8.98 -6.10
N ALA A 18 -22.53 10.18 -6.44
CA ALA A 18 -21.28 10.34 -7.18
C ALA A 18 -20.07 9.78 -6.41
N ILE A 19 -20.01 10.02 -5.09
CA ILE A 19 -18.98 9.45 -4.21
C ILE A 19 -19.10 7.92 -4.14
N LEU A 20 -20.31 7.37 -4.00
CA LEU A 20 -20.50 5.92 -3.98
C LEU A 20 -20.05 5.27 -5.29
N ALA A 21 -20.41 5.85 -6.44
CA ALA A 21 -19.97 5.37 -7.75
C ALA A 21 -18.44 5.49 -7.93
N ALA A 22 -17.81 6.53 -7.40
CA ALA A 22 -16.36 6.67 -7.41
C ALA A 22 -15.68 5.63 -6.51
N ILE A 23 -16.23 5.37 -5.32
CA ILE A 23 -15.74 4.33 -4.40
C ILE A 23 -15.84 2.96 -5.05
N GLU A 24 -16.93 2.64 -5.74
CA GLU A 24 -17.10 1.37 -6.45
C GLU A 24 -16.00 1.14 -7.50
N LYS A 25 -15.69 2.18 -8.30
CA LYS A 25 -14.58 2.15 -9.27
C LYS A 25 -13.22 1.95 -8.63
N LEU A 26 -12.99 2.51 -7.43
CA LEU A 26 -11.75 2.35 -6.68
C LEU A 26 -11.64 0.98 -6.00
N LEU A 27 -12.77 0.45 -5.51
CA LEU A 27 -12.80 -0.81 -4.78
C LEU A 27 -12.61 -2.01 -5.70
N TYR A 28 -13.04 -1.94 -6.97
CA TYR A 28 -12.87 -3.06 -7.90
C TYR A 28 -11.40 -3.52 -8.05
N PRO A 29 -10.42 -2.67 -8.45
CA PRO A 29 -9.03 -3.10 -8.56
C PRO A 29 -8.42 -3.48 -7.19
N LEU A 30 -8.85 -2.85 -6.10
CA LEU A 30 -8.43 -3.26 -4.75
C LEU A 30 -8.97 -4.65 -4.38
N ALA A 31 -10.20 -4.97 -4.75
CA ALA A 31 -10.81 -6.28 -4.52
C ALA A 31 -10.07 -7.36 -5.29
N GLU A 32 -9.62 -7.09 -6.52
CA GLU A 32 -8.75 -8.02 -7.26
C GLU A 32 -7.46 -8.31 -6.51
N ILE A 33 -6.79 -7.29 -5.95
CA ILE A 33 -5.58 -7.47 -5.13
C ILE A 33 -5.90 -8.30 -3.89
N ILE A 34 -6.98 -7.99 -3.16
CA ILE A 34 -7.39 -8.70 -1.94
C ILE A 34 -7.63 -10.18 -2.23
N VAL A 35 -8.41 -10.48 -3.28
CA VAL A 35 -8.74 -11.85 -3.67
C VAL A 35 -7.50 -12.61 -4.14
N ARG A 36 -6.66 -12.00 -4.98
CA ARG A 36 -5.45 -12.64 -5.53
C ARG A 36 -4.35 -12.85 -4.49
N SER A 37 -4.29 -12.00 -3.46
CA SER A 37 -3.32 -12.12 -2.35
C SER A 37 -3.79 -13.08 -1.24
N GLY A 38 -5.04 -13.54 -1.28
CA GLY A 38 -5.61 -14.42 -0.25
C GLY A 38 -5.95 -13.70 1.06
N VAL A 39 -5.92 -12.36 1.07
CA VAL A 39 -6.35 -11.55 2.22
C VAL A 39 -7.86 -11.72 2.41
N MET A 40 -8.30 -11.96 3.64
CA MET A 40 -9.73 -12.10 3.89
C MET A 40 -10.41 -10.74 3.95
N VAL A 41 -11.59 -10.63 3.33
CA VAL A 41 -12.41 -9.40 3.33
C VAL A 41 -12.69 -8.90 4.74
N ARG A 42 -12.83 -9.81 5.72
CA ARG A 42 -13.02 -9.44 7.13
C ARG A 42 -11.85 -8.63 7.71
N ASP A 43 -10.62 -8.93 7.29
CA ASP A 43 -9.41 -8.27 7.78
C ASP A 43 -9.30 -6.87 7.17
N VAL A 44 -9.64 -6.74 5.88
CA VAL A 44 -9.75 -5.45 5.18
C VAL A 44 -10.83 -4.57 5.81
N ASN A 45 -12.00 -5.15 6.14
CA ASN A 45 -13.09 -4.42 6.78
C ASN A 45 -12.67 -3.85 8.15
N VAL A 46 -11.87 -4.60 8.92
CA VAL A 46 -11.32 -4.09 10.18
C VAL A 46 -10.42 -2.87 9.95
N ILE A 47 -9.55 -2.92 8.94
CA ILE A 47 -8.66 -1.80 8.58
C ILE A 47 -9.48 -0.59 8.13
N LEU A 48 -10.47 -0.78 7.27
CA LEU A 48 -11.36 0.26 6.78
C LEU A 48 -12.16 0.92 7.90
N GLU A 49 -12.83 0.12 8.74
CA GLU A 49 -13.60 0.63 9.89
C GLU A 49 -12.70 1.44 10.84
N ARG A 50 -11.50 0.94 11.12
CA ARG A 50 -10.52 1.64 11.97
C ARG A 50 -10.07 2.96 11.34
N ALA A 51 -9.78 2.99 10.04
CA ALA A 51 -9.42 4.22 9.33
C ALA A 51 -10.57 5.25 9.35
N CYS A 52 -11.82 4.81 9.14
CA CYS A 52 -12.99 5.66 9.26
C CYS A 52 -13.14 6.25 10.68
N VAL A 53 -12.90 5.45 11.72
CA VAL A 53 -12.90 5.92 13.12
C VAL A 53 -11.80 6.95 13.36
N GLU A 54 -10.58 6.71 12.85
CA GLU A 54 -9.46 7.66 13.00
C GLU A 54 -9.78 9.01 12.33
N VAL A 55 -10.27 9.00 11.09
CA VAL A 55 -10.65 10.21 10.34
C VAL A 55 -11.81 10.94 11.03
N ALA A 56 -12.82 10.21 11.49
CA ALA A 56 -13.95 10.76 12.23
C ALA A 56 -13.53 11.41 13.56
N LYS A 57 -12.62 10.76 14.31
CA LYS A 57 -12.02 11.32 15.54
C LYS A 57 -11.33 12.65 15.24
N LYS A 58 -10.41 12.69 14.26
CA LYS A 58 -9.67 13.90 13.87
C LYS A 58 -10.59 15.03 13.40
N LYS A 59 -11.68 14.70 12.68
CA LYS A 59 -12.68 15.69 12.27
C LYS A 59 -13.41 16.29 13.48
N LEU A 60 -13.93 15.45 14.38
CA LEU A 60 -14.70 15.89 15.54
C LEU A 60 -13.85 16.59 16.60
N GLU A 61 -12.57 16.26 16.69
CA GLU A 61 -11.59 16.94 17.55
C GLU A 61 -11.46 18.42 17.17
N LYS A 62 -11.35 18.74 15.88
CA LYS A 62 -11.35 20.13 15.37
C LYS A 62 -12.62 20.91 15.69
N GLU A 63 -13.72 20.20 15.94
CA GLU A 63 -15.02 20.77 16.31
C GLU A 63 -15.27 20.77 17.83
N ASN A 64 -14.31 20.37 18.66
CA ASN A 64 -14.45 20.16 20.12
C ASN A 64 -15.62 19.23 20.50
N ARG A 65 -15.89 18.21 19.68
CA ARG A 65 -17.09 17.35 19.75
C ARG A 65 -16.76 15.85 19.67
N GLN A 66 -15.55 15.46 20.04
CA GLN A 66 -15.01 14.11 19.89
C GLN A 66 -15.56 13.13 20.95
N THR A 67 -16.83 12.74 20.82
CA THR A 67 -17.44 11.69 21.66
C THR A 67 -17.59 10.38 20.88
N LEU A 68 -17.45 9.23 21.56
CA LEU A 68 -17.63 7.91 20.94
C LEU A 68 -19.00 7.77 20.24
N THR A 69 -20.05 8.37 20.82
CA THR A 69 -21.40 8.36 20.25
C THR A 69 -21.45 9.14 18.93
N ARG A 70 -20.82 10.31 18.85
CA ARG A 70 -20.78 11.09 17.60
C ARG A 70 -19.93 10.41 16.54
N VAL A 71 -18.81 9.79 16.93
CA VAL A 71 -17.99 8.98 16.01
C VAL A 71 -18.81 7.83 15.43
N ALA A 72 -19.53 7.08 16.26
CA ALA A 72 -20.42 6.01 15.80
C ALA A 72 -21.52 6.52 14.86
N LEU A 73 -22.12 7.68 15.19
CA LEU A 73 -23.18 8.28 14.38
C LEU A 73 -22.71 8.65 12.97
N ILE A 74 -21.54 9.29 12.82
CA ILE A 74 -21.08 9.77 11.51
C ILE A 74 -20.40 8.68 10.68
N THR A 75 -19.86 7.65 11.32
CA THR A 75 -19.22 6.51 10.61
C THR A 75 -20.21 5.37 10.34
N GLY A 76 -21.33 5.30 11.07
CA GLY A 76 -22.25 4.16 11.02
C GLY A 76 -21.70 2.89 11.69
N ILE A 77 -20.55 2.97 12.38
CA ILE A 77 -19.90 1.83 13.03
C ILE A 77 -20.46 1.66 14.44
N ASP A 78 -20.67 0.40 14.86
CA ASP A 78 -21.15 0.07 16.20
C ASP A 78 -20.27 0.69 17.30
N ARG A 79 -20.91 1.22 18.35
CA ARG A 79 -20.22 1.92 19.44
C ARG A 79 -19.18 1.07 20.17
N LYS A 80 -19.39 -0.26 20.29
CA LYS A 80 -18.39 -1.18 20.89
C LYS A 80 -17.16 -1.30 20.01
N LYS A 81 -17.34 -1.41 18.68
CA LYS A 81 -16.24 -1.40 17.70
C LYS A 81 -15.48 -0.07 17.73
N VAL A 82 -16.18 1.06 17.71
CA VAL A 82 -15.57 2.40 17.82
C VAL A 82 -14.72 2.51 19.09
N ARG A 83 -15.20 2.03 20.23
CA ARG A 83 -14.44 2.01 21.49
C ARG A 83 -13.21 1.10 21.41
N ARG A 84 -13.30 -0.05 20.74
CA ARG A 84 -12.16 -0.95 20.53
C ARG A 84 -11.10 -0.28 19.66
N TYR A 85 -11.48 0.19 18.47
CA TYR A 85 -10.57 0.87 17.54
C TYR A 85 -9.96 2.13 18.13
N SER A 86 -10.72 2.90 18.93
CA SER A 86 -10.18 4.09 19.60
C SER A 86 -9.03 3.76 20.55
N ARG A 87 -9.11 2.63 21.26
CA ARG A 87 -8.03 2.16 22.15
C ARG A 87 -6.84 1.62 21.36
N GLU A 88 -7.08 0.86 20.29
CA GLU A 88 -6.01 0.36 19.42
C GLU A 88 -5.22 1.50 18.77
N LEU A 89 -5.90 2.57 18.35
CA LEU A 89 -5.28 3.77 17.77
C LEU A 89 -4.41 4.56 18.77
N GLU A 90 -4.64 4.36 20.07
CA GLU A 90 -3.88 4.96 21.16
C GLU A 90 -2.72 4.04 21.63
N SER A 91 -2.62 2.80 21.10
CA SER A 91 -1.55 1.85 21.46
C SER A 91 -0.25 2.17 20.71
N PRO A 92 0.92 2.18 21.39
CA PRO A 92 2.23 2.34 20.76
C PRO A 92 2.59 1.25 19.74
N ASP A 93 1.97 0.07 19.85
CA ASP A 93 2.32 -1.16 19.10
C ASP A 93 1.98 -1.11 17.60
N ARG A 94 1.36 -0.03 17.11
CA ARG A 94 1.07 0.16 15.68
C ARG A 94 2.34 0.10 14.82
N TYR A 95 3.50 0.42 15.38
CA TYR A 95 4.81 0.39 14.73
C TYR A 95 5.53 -0.99 14.80
N GLU A 96 5.03 -1.94 15.60
CA GLU A 96 5.68 -3.25 15.77
C GLU A 96 5.50 -4.16 14.55
N LEU A 97 4.36 -4.07 13.84
CA LEU A 97 4.08 -4.94 12.68
C LEU A 97 4.96 -4.60 11.46
N GLU A 98 5.23 -3.31 11.23
CA GLU A 98 6.18 -2.84 10.23
C GLU A 98 7.60 -3.28 10.61
N ARG A 99 8.00 -3.07 11.88
CA ARG A 99 9.30 -3.49 12.40
C ARG A 99 9.53 -5.01 12.32
N GLN A 100 8.50 -5.82 12.55
CA GLN A 100 8.56 -7.28 12.45
C GLN A 100 8.81 -7.76 11.03
N THR A 101 8.18 -7.12 10.04
CA THR A 101 8.33 -7.47 8.62
C THR A 101 9.75 -7.19 8.11
N ASP A 102 10.32 -6.04 8.49
CA ASP A 102 11.70 -5.65 8.15
C ASP A 102 12.72 -6.63 8.74
N VAL A 103 12.50 -7.05 9.98
CA VAL A 103 13.39 -7.99 10.68
C VAL A 103 13.36 -9.37 10.03
N ILE A 104 12.18 -9.91 9.69
CA ILE A 104 12.07 -11.22 9.02
C ILE A 104 12.78 -11.19 7.67
N THR A 105 12.63 -10.10 6.91
CA THR A 105 13.28 -9.90 5.61
C THR A 105 14.81 -9.87 5.76
N MET A 106 15.32 -9.15 6.76
CA MET A 106 16.75 -9.11 7.06
C MET A 106 17.30 -10.50 7.40
N VAL A 107 16.62 -11.24 8.28
CA VAL A 107 17.05 -12.59 8.70
C VAL A 107 17.10 -13.56 7.51
N LEU A 108 16.07 -13.58 6.65
CA LEU A 108 16.06 -14.43 5.44
C LEU A 108 17.19 -14.06 4.47
N SER A 109 17.42 -12.77 4.25
CA SER A 109 18.51 -12.32 3.38
C SER A 109 19.87 -12.78 3.90
N LYS A 110 20.10 -12.69 5.21
CA LYS A 110 21.37 -13.11 5.84
C LYS A 110 21.58 -14.62 5.78
N TRP A 111 20.52 -15.40 5.96
CA TRP A 111 20.58 -16.85 5.75
C TRP A 111 21.07 -17.21 4.33
N HIS A 112 20.63 -16.48 3.31
CA HIS A 112 20.96 -16.76 1.91
C HIS A 112 22.26 -16.12 1.41
N THR A 113 23.02 -15.43 2.26
CA THR A 113 24.18 -14.64 1.81
C THR A 113 25.41 -14.76 2.69
N GLU A 114 25.27 -15.13 3.96
CA GLU A 114 26.40 -15.19 4.86
C GLU A 114 27.01 -16.59 4.97
N LYS A 115 28.34 -16.65 4.81
CA LYS A 115 29.15 -17.87 4.77
C LYS A 115 28.80 -18.93 5.84
N PRO A 116 28.52 -18.59 7.11
CA PRO A 116 28.17 -19.61 8.12
C PRO A 116 26.87 -20.37 7.79
N TYR A 117 25.97 -19.76 7.03
CA TYR A 117 24.65 -20.31 6.72
C TYR A 117 24.53 -20.83 5.29
N LEU A 118 25.64 -20.86 4.55
CA LEU A 118 25.70 -21.44 3.21
C LEU A 118 26.32 -22.84 3.23
N ASP A 119 25.97 -23.66 2.25
CA ASP A 119 26.68 -24.89 1.93
C ASP A 119 27.86 -24.64 0.95
N ASP A 120 28.53 -25.72 0.56
CA ASP A 120 29.70 -25.67 -0.31
C ASP A 120 29.37 -25.17 -1.73
N ASP A 121 28.10 -25.24 -2.13
CA ASP A 121 27.58 -24.76 -3.41
C ASP A 121 27.11 -23.29 -3.34
N GLY A 122 27.22 -22.65 -2.17
CA GLY A 122 26.78 -21.27 -1.92
C GLY A 122 25.27 -21.12 -1.76
N LEU A 123 24.54 -22.21 -1.53
CA LEU A 123 23.10 -22.24 -1.26
C LEU A 123 22.83 -22.21 0.25
N PRO A 124 21.68 -21.68 0.69
CA PRO A 124 21.34 -21.61 2.10
C PRO A 124 21.18 -23.02 2.69
N ARG A 125 21.94 -23.32 3.74
CA ARG A 125 21.91 -24.64 4.36
C ARG A 125 20.75 -24.78 5.37
N PRO A 126 20.21 -25.99 5.57
CA PRO A 126 19.25 -26.27 6.62
C PRO A 126 19.83 -25.93 8.00
N LEU A 127 19.03 -25.31 8.88
CA LEU A 127 19.46 -24.93 10.22
C LEU A 127 18.63 -25.65 11.28
N THR A 128 19.31 -26.21 12.29
CA THR A 128 18.64 -26.72 13.48
C THR A 128 18.12 -25.57 14.34
N ARG A 129 17.24 -25.88 15.29
CA ARG A 129 16.76 -24.89 16.26
C ARG A 129 17.88 -24.37 17.18
N PHE A 130 18.79 -25.24 17.59
CA PHE A 130 19.95 -24.96 18.45
C PHE A 130 21.05 -26.01 18.23
N GLY A 131 22.30 -25.69 18.52
CA GLY A 131 23.40 -26.66 18.48
C GLY A 131 24.79 -26.03 18.51
N PRO A 132 25.87 -26.84 18.44
CA PRO A 132 27.26 -26.38 18.42
C PRO A 132 27.71 -25.80 17.05
N GLY A 133 26.85 -25.85 16.02
CA GLY A 133 27.07 -25.26 14.70
C GLY A 133 25.98 -24.24 14.34
N PRO A 134 26.04 -23.65 13.13
CA PRO A 134 25.07 -22.65 12.68
C PRO A 134 23.62 -23.10 12.90
N CYS A 135 22.85 -22.30 13.63
CA CYS A 135 21.46 -22.62 13.96
C CYS A 135 20.54 -21.39 13.81
N ILE A 136 19.23 -21.62 13.70
CA ILE A 136 18.26 -20.54 13.43
C ILE A 136 18.18 -19.54 14.58
N ARG A 137 18.42 -19.99 15.82
CA ARG A 137 18.45 -19.10 16.99
C ARG A 137 19.57 -18.09 16.84
N ASP A 138 20.79 -18.52 16.55
CA ASP A 138 21.95 -17.62 16.46
C ASP A 138 21.79 -16.62 15.30
N LEU A 139 21.24 -17.08 14.16
CA LEU A 139 20.89 -16.22 13.03
C LEU A 139 19.87 -15.13 13.45
N VAL A 140 18.82 -15.53 14.17
CA VAL A 140 17.78 -14.59 14.62
C VAL A 140 18.28 -13.69 15.74
N GLU A 141 19.07 -14.17 16.70
CA GLU A 141 19.62 -13.33 17.77
C GLU A 141 20.59 -12.28 17.22
N THR A 142 21.32 -12.62 16.15
CA THR A 142 22.26 -11.69 15.51
C THR A 142 21.54 -10.59 14.72
N TYR A 143 20.44 -10.91 14.02
CA TYR A 143 19.79 -9.99 13.07
C TYR A 143 18.36 -9.56 13.45
N GLY A 144 17.82 -10.11 14.53
CA GLY A 144 16.42 -10.03 14.97
C GLY A 144 16.00 -8.77 15.71
N LYS A 145 16.94 -7.86 16.00
CA LYS A 145 16.73 -6.52 16.61
C LYS A 145 15.60 -6.50 17.66
N ASP A 146 15.74 -7.33 18.70
CA ASP A 146 14.89 -7.46 19.90
C ASP A 146 13.67 -8.40 19.81
N LEU A 147 13.40 -9.00 18.65
CA LEU A 147 12.32 -9.99 18.50
C LEU A 147 12.81 -11.41 18.84
N SER A 148 12.00 -12.16 19.59
CA SER A 148 12.37 -13.53 19.96
C SER A 148 12.42 -14.47 18.75
N THR A 149 13.35 -15.42 18.76
CA THR A 149 13.44 -16.50 17.75
C THR A 149 12.11 -17.20 17.55
N ARG A 150 11.35 -17.42 18.62
CA ARG A 150 10.02 -18.06 18.54
C ARG A 150 9.04 -17.25 17.69
N VAL A 151 9.00 -15.93 17.87
CA VAL A 151 8.09 -15.04 17.12
C VAL A 151 8.47 -15.03 15.64
N ILE A 152 9.75 -14.85 15.34
CA ILE A 152 10.25 -14.78 13.96
C ILE A 152 10.04 -16.11 13.22
N VAL A 153 10.39 -17.24 13.83
CA VAL A 153 10.22 -18.57 13.22
C VAL A 153 8.74 -18.90 13.01
N SER A 154 7.88 -18.58 13.98
CA SER A 154 6.44 -18.78 13.85
C SER A 154 5.87 -18.02 12.66
N GLU A 155 6.31 -16.78 12.45
CA GLU A 155 5.84 -15.97 11.34
C GLU A 155 6.39 -16.46 9.99
N MET A 156 7.67 -16.87 9.93
CA MET A 156 8.25 -17.43 8.71
C MET A 156 7.58 -18.74 8.29
N LEU A 157 7.16 -19.59 9.24
CA LEU A 157 6.35 -20.79 8.98
C LEU A 157 4.95 -20.43 8.47
N HIS A 158 4.29 -19.47 9.12
CA HIS A 158 2.97 -18.99 8.73
C HIS A 158 2.97 -18.40 7.31
N ALA A 159 3.98 -17.58 6.99
CA ALA A 159 4.19 -16.99 5.68
C ALA A 159 4.81 -17.93 4.63
N LYS A 160 5.09 -19.19 4.99
CA LYS A 160 5.68 -20.22 4.13
C LYS A 160 7.06 -19.87 3.55
N CYS A 161 7.81 -18.98 4.21
CA CYS A 161 9.18 -18.62 3.84
C CYS A 161 10.18 -19.74 4.17
N LEU A 162 9.82 -20.63 5.10
CA LEU A 162 10.54 -21.83 5.45
C LEU A 162 9.56 -22.96 5.78
N TYR A 163 10.06 -24.18 5.88
CA TYR A 163 9.33 -25.31 6.48
C TYR A 163 10.21 -26.01 7.51
N GLU A 164 9.57 -26.71 8.44
CA GLU A 164 10.23 -27.51 9.47
C GLU A 164 10.04 -28.98 9.14
N GLU A 165 11.13 -29.72 9.08
CA GLU A 165 11.17 -31.18 8.90
C GLU A 165 12.12 -31.75 9.95
N ASP A 166 11.62 -32.66 10.79
CA ASP A 166 12.38 -33.31 11.88
C ASP A 166 13.18 -32.35 12.79
N GLY A 167 12.63 -31.15 13.06
CA GLY A 167 13.26 -30.13 13.90
C GLY A 167 14.37 -29.32 13.21
N VAL A 168 14.49 -29.46 11.90
CA VAL A 168 15.38 -28.68 11.02
C VAL A 168 14.54 -27.73 10.18
N PHE A 169 14.97 -26.46 10.12
CA PHE A 169 14.33 -25.43 9.30
C PHE A 169 15.03 -25.34 7.95
N ILE A 170 14.24 -25.46 6.90
CA ILE A 170 14.72 -25.38 5.51
C ILE A 170 14.12 -24.13 4.86
N PRO A 171 14.97 -23.18 4.42
CA PRO A 171 14.49 -21.95 3.80
C PRO A 171 13.94 -22.25 2.40
N LYS A 172 12.78 -21.66 2.07
CA LYS A 172 12.14 -21.76 0.75
C LYS A 172 12.32 -20.51 -0.09
N THR A 173 12.43 -19.34 0.55
CA THR A 173 12.48 -18.06 -0.14
C THR A 173 13.58 -17.16 0.41
N ARG A 174 14.26 -16.44 -0.47
CA ARG A 174 15.34 -15.49 -0.13
C ARG A 174 14.84 -14.21 0.55
N GLY A 175 13.54 -13.93 0.44
CA GLY A 175 12.88 -12.80 1.09
C GLY A 175 11.53 -13.21 1.68
N TYR A 176 10.95 -12.31 2.47
CA TYR A 176 9.61 -12.46 3.01
C TYR A 176 8.59 -11.99 1.97
N PHE A 177 7.81 -12.92 1.43
CA PHE A 177 6.85 -12.64 0.35
C PHE A 177 5.47 -13.20 0.70
N PRO A 178 4.50 -12.37 1.14
CA PRO A 178 3.10 -12.74 1.05
C PRO A 178 2.68 -12.68 -0.43
N ALA A 179 2.79 -13.81 -1.13
CA ALA A 179 2.33 -14.09 -2.51
C ALA A 179 2.69 -13.05 -3.62
N LYS A 180 3.54 -13.51 -4.57
CA LYS A 180 3.84 -12.97 -5.92
C LYS A 180 4.31 -11.52 -6.09
N ALA A 181 4.33 -10.67 -5.08
CA ALA A 181 5.04 -9.39 -5.07
C ALA A 181 5.94 -9.29 -3.81
N SER A 182 7.12 -8.68 -3.89
CA SER A 182 7.92 -8.42 -2.67
C SER A 182 7.14 -7.51 -1.72
N ALA A 183 7.29 -7.72 -0.42
CA ALA A 183 6.69 -6.81 0.58
C ALA A 183 7.10 -5.35 0.34
N GLU A 184 8.31 -5.14 -0.18
CA GLU A 184 8.82 -3.85 -0.63
C GLU A 184 8.02 -3.26 -1.81
N VAL A 185 7.74 -4.05 -2.85
CA VAL A 185 6.89 -3.62 -3.98
C VAL A 185 5.47 -3.31 -3.52
N VAL A 186 4.91 -4.10 -2.60
CA VAL A 186 3.59 -3.84 -2.00
C VAL A 186 3.59 -2.54 -1.20
N ASN A 187 4.68 -2.24 -0.48
CA ASN A 187 4.82 -0.99 0.26
C ASN A 187 4.96 0.21 -0.68
N ILE A 188 5.78 0.12 -1.73
CA ILE A 188 5.91 1.16 -2.77
C ILE A 188 4.54 1.43 -3.42
N PHE A 189 3.81 0.37 -3.78
CA PHE A 189 2.44 0.48 -4.28
C PHE A 189 1.52 1.19 -3.29
N GLY A 190 1.55 0.78 -2.01
CA GLY A 190 0.76 1.42 -0.95
C GLY A 190 1.06 2.91 -0.79
N VAL A 191 2.34 3.29 -0.86
CA VAL A 191 2.79 4.69 -0.86
C VAL A 191 2.26 5.46 -2.06
N ALA A 192 2.38 4.90 -3.27
CA ALA A 192 1.91 5.55 -4.49
C ALA A 192 0.39 5.77 -4.49
N VAL A 193 -0.39 4.75 -4.10
CA VAL A 193 -1.85 4.86 -4.00
C VAL A 193 -2.26 5.88 -2.93
N ARG A 194 -1.58 5.88 -1.77
CA ARG A 194 -1.82 6.89 -0.72
C ARG A 194 -1.58 8.29 -1.26
N ASP A 195 -0.46 8.55 -1.91
CA ASP A 195 -0.07 9.88 -2.40
C ASP A 195 -1.05 10.38 -3.48
N LEU A 196 -1.53 9.49 -4.35
CA LEU A 196 -2.58 9.80 -5.33
C LEU A 196 -3.92 10.14 -4.65
N ILE A 197 -4.36 9.32 -3.68
CA ILE A 197 -5.60 9.55 -2.93
C ILE A 197 -5.52 10.85 -2.13
N GLU A 198 -4.37 11.18 -1.53
CA GLU A 198 -4.17 12.45 -0.83
C GLU A 198 -4.29 13.65 -1.77
N THR A 199 -3.73 13.53 -2.99
CA THR A 199 -3.87 14.55 -4.04
C THR A 199 -5.33 14.71 -4.46
N MET A 200 -6.05 13.61 -4.67
CA MET A 200 -7.49 13.60 -4.96
C MET A 200 -8.31 14.23 -3.83
N ASN A 201 -8.07 13.83 -2.58
CA ASN A 201 -8.76 14.36 -1.41
C ASN A 201 -8.56 15.86 -1.28
N TYR A 202 -7.33 16.33 -1.47
CA TYR A 202 -7.04 17.76 -1.45
C TYR A 202 -7.79 18.49 -2.57
N ASN A 203 -7.70 17.98 -3.80
CA ASN A 203 -8.36 18.57 -4.97
C ASN A 203 -9.89 18.51 -4.93
N LEU A 204 -10.47 17.54 -4.23
CA LEU A 204 -11.91 17.35 -4.14
C LEU A 204 -12.51 18.10 -2.94
N LEU A 205 -11.85 18.06 -1.78
CA LEU A 205 -12.45 18.43 -0.50
C LEU A 205 -11.77 19.62 0.20
N LEU A 206 -10.49 19.92 -0.10
CA LEU A 206 -9.71 20.89 0.68
C LEU A 206 -9.31 22.15 -0.09
N LYS A 207 -9.22 22.10 -1.42
CA LYS A 207 -8.89 23.28 -2.23
C LYS A 207 -9.95 24.37 -2.03
N ARG A 208 -9.49 25.61 -1.89
CA ARG A 208 -10.34 26.80 -1.70
C ARG A 208 -10.69 27.47 -3.01
N THR A 209 -9.85 27.29 -4.03
CA THR A 209 -10.02 27.90 -5.35
C THR A 209 -9.71 26.89 -6.45
N ARG A 210 -9.71 27.34 -7.72
CA ARG A 210 -9.23 26.52 -8.83
C ARG A 210 -7.69 26.54 -8.96
N LYS A 211 -7.04 27.60 -8.47
CA LYS A 211 -5.60 27.87 -8.68
C LYS A 211 -4.69 27.22 -7.63
N ASP A 212 -5.23 26.81 -6.50
CA ASP A 212 -4.52 26.18 -5.38
C ASP A 212 -4.57 24.65 -5.43
N GLY A 213 -5.14 24.06 -6.49
CA GLY A 213 -5.19 22.61 -6.68
C GLY A 213 -3.80 22.01 -6.91
N ARG A 214 -3.56 20.83 -6.34
CA ARG A 214 -2.38 20.02 -6.66
C ARG A 214 -2.46 19.53 -8.10
N PHE A 215 -1.31 19.41 -8.77
CA PHE A 215 -1.25 18.96 -10.15
C PHE A 215 -1.83 17.55 -10.29
N GLN A 216 -2.82 17.39 -11.18
CA GLN A 216 -3.44 16.12 -11.50
C GLN A 216 -3.98 16.19 -12.94
N LYS A 217 -3.33 15.49 -13.87
CA LYS A 217 -3.70 15.46 -15.30
C LYS A 217 -3.40 14.07 -15.87
N SER A 218 -4.12 13.70 -16.92
CA SER A 218 -3.90 12.47 -17.67
C SER A 218 -4.03 12.76 -19.17
N ALA A 219 -3.24 12.08 -19.98
CA ALA A 219 -3.36 12.05 -21.44
C ALA A 219 -3.73 10.60 -21.83
N ILE A 220 -4.93 10.41 -22.37
CA ILE A 220 -5.49 9.08 -22.68
C ILE A 220 -6.11 9.15 -24.07
N VAL A 221 -5.71 8.23 -24.94
CA VAL A 221 -6.18 8.09 -26.32
C VAL A 221 -6.11 6.61 -26.71
N GLU A 222 -6.96 6.19 -27.64
CA GLU A 222 -6.87 4.85 -28.22
C GLU A 222 -5.73 4.79 -29.24
N VAL A 223 -4.88 3.77 -29.14
CA VAL A 223 -3.77 3.51 -30.07
C VAL A 223 -3.91 2.11 -30.66
N PRO A 224 -3.48 1.87 -31.91
CA PRO A 224 -3.47 0.51 -32.47
C PRO A 224 -2.61 -0.44 -31.62
N GLU A 225 -3.08 -1.67 -31.38
CA GLU A 225 -2.30 -2.67 -30.64
C GLU A 225 -0.93 -2.94 -31.27
N SER A 226 -0.82 -2.81 -32.60
CA SER A 226 0.44 -2.95 -33.33
C SER A 226 1.49 -1.88 -32.97
N GLN A 227 1.08 -0.76 -32.38
CA GLN A 227 1.95 0.33 -31.93
C GLN A 227 2.17 0.32 -30.41
N LEU A 228 1.65 -0.69 -29.69
CA LEU A 228 1.68 -0.72 -28.23
C LEU A 228 3.11 -0.66 -27.68
N THR A 229 4.04 -1.43 -28.24
CA THR A 229 5.43 -1.46 -27.78
C THR A 229 6.09 -0.08 -27.91
N ASP A 230 6.05 0.52 -29.10
CA ASP A 230 6.63 1.84 -29.37
C ASP A 230 6.02 2.93 -28.48
N CYS A 231 4.70 2.90 -28.26
CA CYS A 231 4.02 3.85 -27.37
C CYS A 231 4.47 3.69 -25.91
N ARG A 232 4.65 2.45 -25.44
CA ARG A 232 5.11 2.19 -24.06
C ARG A 232 6.53 2.66 -23.84
N GLU A 233 7.44 2.35 -24.76
CA GLU A 233 8.83 2.78 -24.69
C GLU A 233 8.94 4.32 -24.63
N GLU A 234 8.15 5.03 -25.44
CA GLU A 234 8.14 6.50 -25.42
C GLU A 234 7.49 7.08 -24.16
N ILE A 235 6.46 6.43 -23.60
CA ILE A 235 5.85 6.83 -22.32
C ILE A 235 6.87 6.66 -21.19
N GLU A 236 7.52 5.50 -21.09
CA GLU A 236 8.53 5.18 -20.09
C GLU A 236 9.68 6.19 -20.15
N ARG A 237 10.26 6.39 -21.34
CA ARG A 237 11.35 7.35 -21.56
C ARG A 237 11.00 8.76 -21.06
N ARG A 238 9.81 9.27 -21.43
CA ARG A 238 9.38 10.63 -21.02
C ARG A 238 9.05 10.74 -19.54
N MET A 239 8.44 9.71 -18.96
CA MET A 239 8.12 9.66 -17.55
C MET A 239 9.39 9.65 -16.70
N ASP A 240 10.37 8.82 -17.08
CA ASP A 240 11.66 8.74 -16.40
C ASP A 240 12.46 10.04 -16.50
N GLU A 241 12.56 10.64 -17.70
CA GLU A 241 13.20 11.96 -17.89
C GLU A 241 12.55 13.01 -16.98
N CYS A 242 11.22 13.08 -16.96
CA CYS A 242 10.49 14.04 -16.14
C CYS A 242 10.70 13.82 -14.64
N LEU A 243 10.66 12.56 -14.15
CA LEU A 243 10.87 12.27 -12.73
C LEU A 243 12.31 12.55 -12.29
N ASN A 244 13.30 12.24 -13.12
CA ASN A 244 14.70 12.55 -12.84
C ASN A 244 14.94 14.07 -12.75
N ASP A 245 14.36 14.85 -13.65
CA ASP A 245 14.45 16.32 -13.60
C ASP A 245 13.83 16.90 -12.32
N ILE A 246 12.67 16.37 -11.91
CA ILE A 246 12.00 16.78 -10.68
C ILE A 246 12.81 16.37 -9.45
N ASP A 247 13.34 15.14 -9.40
CA ASP A 247 14.14 14.66 -8.28
C ASP A 247 15.41 15.50 -8.10
N ASN A 248 16.14 15.75 -9.20
CA ASN A 248 17.31 16.62 -9.19
C ASN A 248 16.97 18.02 -8.65
N TYR A 249 15.89 18.62 -9.13
CA TYR A 249 15.43 19.93 -8.66
C TYR A 249 15.10 19.92 -7.16
N LEU A 250 14.33 18.93 -6.70
CA LEU A 250 13.93 18.81 -5.29
C LEU A 250 15.13 18.53 -4.38
N THR A 251 16.09 17.73 -4.83
CA THR A 251 17.34 17.44 -4.13
C THR A 251 18.19 18.71 -3.96
N ILE A 252 18.33 19.53 -5.00
CA ILE A 252 19.02 20.83 -4.93
C ILE A 252 18.32 21.77 -3.93
N LYS A 253 16.99 21.83 -3.95
CA LYS A 253 16.23 22.64 -2.99
C LYS A 253 16.37 22.14 -1.57
N ARG A 254 16.35 20.83 -1.36
CA ARG A 254 16.57 20.21 -0.04
C ARG A 254 17.96 20.50 0.51
N ALA A 255 18.99 20.51 -0.34
CA ALA A 255 20.36 20.83 0.09
C ALA A 255 20.52 22.28 0.61
N SER A 256 19.55 23.17 0.31
CA SER A 256 19.54 24.56 0.78
C SER A 256 18.80 24.76 2.11
N LEU A 257 18.38 23.68 2.79
CA LEU A 257 17.59 23.74 4.02
C LEU A 257 18.36 24.40 5.16
N ALA A 258 17.82 25.48 5.71
CA ALA A 258 18.39 26.14 6.89
C ALA A 258 18.06 25.39 8.18
N GLU A 259 18.91 25.54 9.20
CA GLU A 259 18.64 24.98 10.52
C GLU A 259 17.35 25.57 11.11
N GLY A 260 16.44 24.69 11.55
CA GLY A 260 15.14 25.08 12.11
C GLY A 260 14.04 25.40 11.10
N GLU A 261 14.30 25.32 9.78
CA GLU A 261 13.29 25.57 8.76
C GLU A 261 12.28 24.40 8.68
N ALA A 262 10.99 24.74 8.54
CA ALA A 262 9.92 23.75 8.43
C ALA A 262 10.01 23.00 7.09
N THR A 263 9.86 21.67 7.13
CA THR A 263 9.91 20.82 5.94
C THR A 263 8.54 20.27 5.58
N VAL A 264 8.33 20.00 4.29
CA VAL A 264 7.17 19.28 3.77
C VAL A 264 7.64 18.16 2.85
N ARG A 265 6.99 17.00 2.91
CA ARG A 265 7.22 15.93 1.93
C ARG A 265 6.58 16.34 0.60
N LEU A 266 7.41 16.59 -0.40
CA LEU A 266 7.00 16.95 -1.77
C LEU A 266 7.69 16.02 -2.76
N GLY A 267 6.96 15.61 -3.80
CA GLY A 267 7.45 14.73 -4.85
C GLY A 267 6.45 14.65 -5.99
N ALA A 268 6.85 13.99 -7.07
CA ALA A 268 5.99 13.66 -8.20
C ALA A 268 5.96 12.14 -8.39
N GLY A 269 4.83 11.62 -8.86
CA GLY A 269 4.68 10.25 -9.28
C GLY A 269 3.88 10.20 -10.58
N CYS A 270 4.28 9.33 -11.49
CA CYS A 270 3.57 9.02 -12.72
C CYS A 270 3.40 7.52 -12.86
N TYR A 271 2.41 7.11 -13.62
CA TYR A 271 2.09 5.71 -13.88
C TYR A 271 1.49 5.59 -15.27
N GLU A 272 1.79 4.48 -15.94
CA GLU A 272 1.16 4.12 -17.20
C GLU A 272 -0.32 3.81 -16.98
N ILE A 273 -1.18 4.23 -17.90
CA ILE A 273 -2.62 3.93 -17.88
C ILE A 273 -2.90 3.04 -19.10
N GLN A 274 -3.39 1.83 -18.85
CA GLN A 274 -3.80 0.89 -19.87
C GLN A 274 -5.16 0.26 -19.49
N SER A 275 -6.05 0.12 -20.46
CA SER A 275 -7.32 -0.60 -20.36
C SER A 275 -7.56 -1.39 -21.64
N GLU A 276 -8.37 -2.44 -21.60
CA GLU A 276 -8.80 -3.14 -22.81
C GLU A 276 -9.47 -2.16 -23.79
N GLY A 277 -9.07 -2.20 -25.05
CA GLY A 277 -9.61 -1.34 -26.10
C GLY A 277 -10.95 -1.85 -26.65
N GLY A 278 -11.76 -0.96 -27.21
CA GLY A 278 -12.92 -1.35 -28.02
C GLY A 278 -12.50 -1.85 -29.39
N VAL A 279 -13.19 -2.86 -29.93
CA VAL A 279 -13.05 -3.25 -31.34
C VAL A 279 -13.68 -2.13 -32.18
N HIS A 280 -12.86 -1.39 -32.93
CA HIS A 280 -13.37 -0.47 -33.96
C HIS A 280 -13.94 -1.30 -35.12
N GLU A 281 -15.26 -1.53 -35.10
CA GLU A 281 -15.96 -2.02 -36.28
C GLU A 281 -15.90 -0.95 -37.37
N THR A 282 -15.13 -1.21 -38.42
CA THR A 282 -15.17 -0.44 -39.66
C THR A 282 -16.57 -0.51 -40.23
N LYS A 283 -17.26 0.64 -40.32
CA LYS A 283 -18.47 0.80 -41.13
C LYS A 283 -18.17 0.65 -42.62
#